data_AF-A9D317-F1
#
_entry.id   AF-A9D317-F1
#
_cell.length_a   1.000
_cell.length_b   1.000
_cell.length_c   1.000
_cell.angle_alpha   90.00
_cell.angle_beta   90.00
_cell.angle_gamma   90.00
#
_symmetry.space_group_name_H-M   'P 1'
#
loop_
_entity.id
_entity.type
_entity.pdbx_description
1 polymer ?
#
loop_
_entity_poly.entity_id
_entity_poly.type
_entity_poly.pdbx_seq_one_letter_code
_entity_poly.pdbx_strand_id
1 'polypeptide(L)'
;MRLRVLRMFLFLRAMPEEYRKYHRHPAQPIRTLQHAADDGQIIAVRCNSCRRLINYLATDLVEVLNSSRPVDAPPFACSRCGTASYMDVRIKTPSAGDYGHLIIRRLLGVRSVSEWGNRPLGEETRRDRTIKKR
;
A
#
# COMPACT_ATOMS: atom_id res chain seq x y z
N MET A 1 24.09 6.09 21.99
CA MET A 1 23.36 6.80 20.90
C MET A 1 22.02 6.10 20.69
N ARG A 2 20.92 6.64 21.24
CA ARG A 2 19.58 6.00 21.19
C ARG A 2 19.01 6.19 19.79
N LEU A 3 19.13 5.19 18.93
CA LEU A 3 18.27 5.11 17.75
C LEU A 3 16.83 4.98 18.25
N ARG A 4 16.08 6.09 18.19
CA ARG A 4 14.63 6.06 18.21
C ARG A 4 14.19 5.35 16.93
N VAL A 5 14.18 4.02 16.96
CA VAL A 5 13.41 3.23 16.02
C VAL A 5 11.96 3.57 16.30
N LEU A 6 11.42 4.52 15.54
CA LEU A 6 9.98 4.77 15.49
C LEU A 6 9.34 3.43 15.14
N ARG A 7 8.85 2.72 16.16
CA ARG A 7 7.87 1.64 16.05
C ARG A 7 6.60 2.26 15.50
N MET A 8 6.60 2.51 14.20
CA MET A 8 5.40 2.86 13.47
C MET A 8 4.66 1.55 13.20
N PHE A 9 4.13 0.95 14.27
CA PHE A 9 3.00 0.03 14.21
C PHE A 9 1.77 0.84 13.78
N LEU A 10 1.81 1.40 12.57
CA LEU A 10 0.58 1.83 11.92
C LEU A 10 0.09 0.60 11.20
N PHE A 11 -1.00 0.04 11.72
CA PHE A 11 -1.98 -0.72 10.97
C PHE A 11 -2.01 -0.18 9.53
N LEU A 12 -1.33 -0.88 8.63
CA LEU A 12 -1.64 -0.87 7.23
C LEU A 12 -3.06 -1.44 7.18
N ARG A 13 -4.07 -0.59 7.35
CA ARG A 13 -5.41 -0.90 6.83
C ARG A 13 -5.22 -0.96 5.33
N ALA A 14 -4.78 -2.13 4.85
CA ALA A 14 -4.91 -2.52 3.46
C ALA A 14 -6.37 -2.24 3.12
N MET A 15 -6.57 -1.31 2.18
CA MET A 15 -7.91 -1.01 1.72
C MET A 15 -8.51 -2.30 1.17
N PRO A 16 -9.77 -2.63 1.49
CA PRO A 16 -10.42 -3.79 0.90
C PRO A 16 -10.30 -3.69 -0.62
N GLU A 17 -10.06 -4.85 -1.25
CA GLU A 17 -9.81 -5.02 -2.69
C GLU A 17 -10.87 -4.30 -3.56
N GLU A 18 -12.07 -4.09 -3.02
CA GLU A 18 -13.25 -3.54 -3.69
C GLU A 18 -13.45 -2.01 -3.56
N TYR A 19 -12.39 -1.19 -3.61
CA TYR A 19 -12.58 0.25 -3.78
C TYR A 19 -13.00 0.58 -5.23
N ARG A 20 -14.27 0.35 -5.57
CA ARG A 20 -14.87 0.77 -6.85
C ARG A 20 -15.51 2.14 -6.71
N LYS A 21 -14.70 3.21 -6.64
CA LYS A 21 -15.23 4.60 -6.65
C LYS A 21 -15.61 5.09 -8.06
N TYR A 22 -15.15 4.41 -9.11
CA TYR A 22 -15.40 4.82 -10.48
C TYR A 22 -16.26 3.77 -11.19
N HIS A 23 -17.41 4.20 -11.71
CA HIS A 23 -18.13 3.49 -12.75
C HIS A 23 -17.28 3.54 -14.01
N ARG A 24 -16.45 2.52 -14.22
CA ARG A 24 -15.73 2.35 -15.47
C ARG A 24 -16.74 2.03 -16.56
N HIS A 25 -16.55 2.63 -17.72
CA HIS A 25 -17.35 2.26 -18.88
C HIS A 25 -17.08 0.78 -19.20
N PRO A 26 -18.10 -0.06 -19.42
CA PRO A 26 -17.94 -1.51 -19.59
C PRO A 26 -17.02 -1.90 -20.75
N ALA A 27 -16.85 -1.02 -21.74
CA ALA A 27 -15.97 -1.24 -22.89
C ALA A 27 -14.48 -1.00 -22.60
N GLN A 28 -14.10 -0.39 -21.48
CA GLN A 28 -12.69 -0.17 -21.15
C GLN A 28 -12.14 -1.31 -20.28
N PRO A 29 -11.03 -1.95 -20.69
CA PRO A 29 -10.43 -3.02 -19.91
C PRO A 29 -9.97 -2.49 -18.55
N ILE A 30 -10.06 -3.34 -17.53
CA ILE A 30 -9.58 -3.03 -16.18
C ILE A 30 -8.05 -2.90 -16.25
N ARG A 31 -7.55 -1.67 -16.19
CA ARG A 31 -6.11 -1.44 -16.04
C ARG A 31 -5.68 -1.88 -14.64
N THR A 32 -4.75 -2.82 -14.59
CA THR A 32 -4.22 -3.41 -13.36
C THR A 32 -2.96 -2.69 -12.90
N LEU A 33 -2.59 -2.92 -11.65
CA LEU A 33 -1.33 -2.44 -11.09
C LEU A 33 -0.11 -3.01 -11.85
N GLN A 34 -0.20 -4.27 -12.30
CA GLN A 34 0.84 -4.90 -13.12
C GLN A 34 1.09 -4.11 -14.42
N HIS A 35 0.05 -3.77 -15.18
CA HIS A 35 0.22 -3.01 -16.42
C HIS A 35 0.89 -1.65 -16.19
N ALA A 36 0.58 -0.98 -15.07
CA ALA A 36 1.24 0.28 -14.71
C ALA A 36 2.72 0.08 -14.34
N ALA A 37 3.06 -1.06 -13.75
CA ALA A 37 4.45 -1.41 -13.44
C ALA A 37 5.25 -1.72 -14.70
N ASP A 38 4.67 -2.48 -15.63
CA ASP A 38 5.28 -2.80 -16.93
C ASP A 38 5.59 -1.52 -17.73
N ASP A 39 4.68 -0.53 -17.66
CA ASP A 39 4.84 0.77 -18.31
C ASP A 39 5.73 1.77 -17.53
N GLY A 40 6.31 1.37 -16.39
CA GLY A 40 7.17 2.23 -15.57
C GLY A 40 6.47 3.46 -14.99
N GLN A 41 5.16 3.35 -14.73
CA GLN A 41 4.33 4.49 -14.33
C GLN A 41 4.44 4.84 -12.84
N ILE A 42 4.03 6.07 -12.55
CA ILE A 42 3.97 6.63 -11.23
C ILE A 42 2.51 6.74 -10.80
N ILE A 43 2.22 6.25 -9.60
CA ILE A 43 0.91 6.33 -8.97
C ILE A 43 0.93 7.48 -7.97
N ALA A 44 0.30 8.58 -8.35
CA ALA A 44 0.14 9.77 -7.53
C ALA A 44 -1.15 9.68 -6.72
N VAL A 45 -1.03 9.66 -5.39
CA VAL A 45 -2.15 9.54 -4.46
C VAL A 45 -2.31 10.86 -3.71
N ARG A 46 -3.49 11.46 -3.82
CA ARG A 46 -3.84 12.71 -3.13
C ARG A 46 -4.96 12.44 -2.13
N CYS A 47 -4.77 12.87 -0.90
CA CYS A 47 -5.86 12.95 0.07
C CYS A 47 -6.56 14.31 -0.06
N ASN A 48 -7.83 14.34 -0.46
CA ASN A 48 -8.58 15.59 -0.59
C ASN A 48 -9.02 16.18 0.76
N SER A 49 -8.98 15.40 1.85
CA SER A 49 -9.23 15.90 3.20
C SER A 49 -8.04 16.70 3.74
N CYS A 50 -6.83 16.12 3.79
CA CYS A 50 -5.64 16.78 4.35
C CYS A 50 -4.67 17.36 3.32
N ARG A 51 -5.02 17.30 2.02
CA ARG A 51 -4.26 17.79 0.85
C ARG A 51 -2.87 17.18 0.66
N ARG A 52 -2.53 16.11 1.38
CA ARG A 52 -1.25 15.40 1.22
C ARG A 52 -1.20 14.68 -0.12
N LEU A 53 -0.07 14.84 -0.83
CA LEU A 53 0.23 14.15 -2.08
C LEU A 53 1.45 13.25 -1.89
N ILE A 54 1.35 12.01 -2.35
CA ILE A 54 2.43 11.02 -2.30
C ILE A 54 2.53 10.34 -3.65
N ASN A 55 3.73 10.23 -4.21
CA ASN A 55 4.00 9.50 -5.43
C ASN A 55 4.65 8.16 -5.09
N TYR A 56 4.19 7.10 -5.74
CA TYR A 56 4.77 5.76 -5.66
C TYR A 56 5.17 5.30 -7.06
N LEU A 57 6.24 4.51 -7.17
CA LEU A 57 6.47 3.74 -8.38
C LEU A 57 5.51 2.54 -8.40
N ALA A 58 4.93 2.26 -9.57
CA ALA A 58 4.07 1.10 -9.72
C ALA A 58 4.83 -0.21 -9.48
N THR A 59 6.09 -0.31 -9.91
CA THR A 59 6.99 -1.45 -9.63
C THR A 59 7.14 -1.72 -8.14
N ASP A 60 7.45 -0.69 -7.34
CA ASP A 60 7.56 -0.80 -5.89
C ASP A 60 6.22 -1.23 -5.22
N LEU A 61 5.08 -0.89 -5.81
CA LEU A 61 3.76 -1.25 -5.25
C LEU A 61 3.37 -2.70 -5.55
N VAL A 62 3.78 -3.25 -6.69
CA VAL A 62 3.54 -4.67 -7.06
C VAL A 62 4.23 -5.62 -6.07
N GLU A 63 5.36 -5.23 -5.49
CA GLU A 63 6.06 -6.05 -4.48
C GLU A 63 5.29 -6.18 -3.15
N VAL A 64 4.34 -5.29 -2.88
CA VAL A 64 3.63 -5.21 -1.59
C VAL A 64 2.14 -5.53 -1.72
N LEU A 65 1.55 -5.30 -2.88
CA LEU A 65 0.11 -5.42 -3.13
C LEU A 65 -0.18 -6.44 -4.24
N ASN A 66 -1.42 -6.93 -4.30
CA ASN A 66 -1.87 -7.79 -5.39
C ASN A 66 -1.72 -7.07 -6.75
N SER A 67 -0.99 -7.71 -7.67
CA SER A 67 -0.68 -7.15 -9.01
C SER A 67 -1.92 -7.02 -9.92
N SER A 68 -2.92 -7.88 -9.73
CA SER A 68 -4.20 -7.87 -10.44
C SER A 68 -5.16 -6.77 -9.99
N ARG A 69 -4.82 -6.07 -8.89
CA ARG A 69 -5.65 -5.01 -8.34
C ARG A 69 -5.82 -3.85 -9.35
N PRO A 70 -7.00 -3.20 -9.39
CA PRO A 70 -7.19 -2.04 -10.24
C PRO A 70 -6.24 -0.89 -9.86
N VAL A 71 -5.62 -0.25 -10.86
CA VAL A 71 -4.62 0.80 -10.63
C VAL A 71 -5.18 2.08 -10.00
N ASP A 72 -6.46 2.38 -10.24
CA ASP A 72 -7.14 3.58 -9.72
C ASP A 72 -7.49 3.46 -8.23
N ALA A 73 -7.30 2.27 -7.65
CA ALA A 73 -7.60 2.05 -6.24
C ALA A 73 -6.41 2.53 -5.37
N PRO A 74 -6.63 3.37 -4.35
CA PRO A 74 -5.56 3.91 -3.53
C PRO A 74 -4.83 2.80 -2.77
N PRO A 75 -3.49 2.70 -2.82
CA PRO A 75 -2.74 1.59 -2.24
C PRO A 75 -2.89 1.50 -0.72
N PHE A 76 -2.92 2.66 -0.05
CA PHE A 76 -3.02 2.75 1.40
C PHE A 76 -3.95 3.90 1.82
N ALA A 77 -4.46 3.84 3.05
CA ALA A 77 -5.09 4.98 3.69
C ALA A 77 -4.10 6.15 3.88
N CYS A 78 -4.62 7.36 4.09
CA CYS A 78 -3.77 8.52 4.23
C CYS A 78 -2.86 8.39 5.46
N SER A 79 -1.55 8.50 5.27
CA SER A 79 -0.58 8.40 6.38
C SER A 79 -0.68 9.52 7.42
N ARG A 80 -1.39 10.62 7.12
CA ARG A 80 -1.57 11.77 8.03
C ARG A 80 -2.89 11.74 8.78
N CYS A 81 -4.01 11.62 8.06
CA CYS A 81 -5.34 11.64 8.68
C CYS A 81 -5.97 10.26 8.86
N GLY A 82 -5.37 9.19 8.33
CA GLY A 82 -5.89 7.83 8.41
C GLY A 82 -7.12 7.54 7.55
N THR A 83 -7.69 8.56 6.89
CA THR A 83 -8.93 8.42 6.11
C THR A 83 -8.69 7.78 4.75
N ALA A 84 -9.69 7.02 4.33
CA ALA A 84 -9.76 6.23 3.11
C ALA A 84 -10.67 6.87 2.04
N SER A 85 -11.75 7.52 2.47
CA SER A 85 -12.87 7.93 1.62
C SER A 85 -12.51 9.03 0.61
N TYR A 86 -11.65 9.96 1.01
CA TYR A 86 -11.30 11.16 0.24
C TYR A 86 -9.99 11.02 -0.54
N MET A 87 -9.59 9.80 -0.88
CA MET A 87 -8.41 9.57 -1.72
C MET A 87 -8.77 9.74 -3.20
N ASP A 88 -7.88 10.38 -3.94
CA ASP A 88 -7.87 10.51 -5.40
C ASP A 88 -6.55 9.92 -5.92
N VAL A 89 -6.64 9.13 -6.98
CA VAL A 89 -5.49 8.43 -7.56
C VAL A 89 -5.34 8.86 -9.01
N ARG A 90 -4.12 9.19 -9.40
CA ARG A 90 -3.76 9.52 -10.78
C ARG A 90 -2.55 8.73 -11.21
N ILE A 91 -2.63 8.21 -12.41
CA ILE A 91 -1.51 7.53 -13.06
C ILE A 91 -0.82 8.54 -13.97
N LYS A 92 0.50 8.59 -13.90
CA LYS A 92 1.31 9.43 -14.78
C LYS A 92 2.52 8.66 -15.30
N THR A 93 2.84 8.87 -16.57
CA THR A 93 4.11 8.43 -17.15
C THR A 93 5.19 9.46 -16.77
N PRO A 94 6.36 9.04 -16.27
CA PRO A 94 7.44 9.97 -15.97
C PRO A 94 7.91 10.71 -17.22
N SER A 95 8.13 12.02 -17.09
CA SER A 95 8.73 12.85 -18.12
C SER A 95 10.21 13.11 -17.82
N ALA A 96 10.98 13.55 -18.82
CA ALA A 96 12.41 13.85 -18.63
C ALA A 96 12.67 14.86 -17.50
N GLY A 97 11.75 15.82 -17.28
CA GLY A 97 11.86 16.82 -16.21
C GLY A 97 11.48 16.31 -14.81
N ASP A 98 10.90 15.12 -14.68
CA ASP A 98 10.60 14.53 -13.36
C ASP A 98 11.85 13.95 -12.69
N TYR A 99 12.84 13.51 -13.48
CA TYR A 99 14.06 12.90 -12.96
C TYR A 99 14.88 13.90 -12.15
N GLY A 100 15.18 13.57 -10.89
CA GLY A 100 15.89 14.44 -9.96
C GLY A 100 15.03 15.47 -9.22
N HIS A 101 13.79 15.71 -9.66
CA HIS A 101 12.90 16.72 -9.08
C HIS A 101 11.68 16.13 -8.40
N LEU A 102 11.13 15.04 -8.94
CA LEU A 102 9.94 14.41 -8.40
C LEU A 102 10.28 13.54 -7.19
N ILE A 103 9.74 13.91 -6.04
CA ILE A 103 9.86 13.09 -4.83
C ILE A 103 8.94 11.88 -4.93
N ILE A 104 9.54 10.69 -4.89
CA ILE A 104 8.87 9.39 -4.90
C ILE A 104 9.14 8.67 -3.58
N ARG A 105 8.09 8.05 -3.02
CA ARG A 105 8.21 7.15 -1.87
C ARG A 105 8.63 5.77 -2.34
N ARG A 106 9.94 5.49 -2.22
CA ARG A 106 10.53 4.20 -2.58
C ARG A 106 10.28 3.12 -1.54
N LEU A 107 10.14 1.89 -2.00
CA LEU A 107 10.19 0.70 -1.15
C LEU A 107 11.63 0.45 -0.70
N LEU A 108 11.87 0.40 0.61
CA LEU A 108 13.21 0.18 1.19
C LEU A 108 13.42 -1.25 1.69
N GLY A 109 12.36 -2.05 1.69
CA GLY A 109 12.37 -3.42 2.19
C GLY A 109 11.00 -3.79 2.75
N VAL A 110 10.63 -5.04 2.53
CA VAL A 110 9.40 -5.64 3.06
C VAL A 110 9.77 -6.48 4.28
N ARG A 111 9.10 -6.25 5.40
CA ARG A 111 9.18 -7.11 6.59
C ARG A 111 7.80 -7.71 6.81
N SER A 112 7.62 -8.97 6.41
CA SER A 112 6.40 -9.72 6.69
C SER A 112 6.57 -10.50 8.00
N VAL A 113 5.59 -10.37 8.90
CA VAL A 113 5.47 -11.22 10.09
C VAL A 113 4.05 -11.73 10.12
N SER A 114 3.90 -13.04 9.94
CA SER A 114 2.62 -13.73 9.96
C SER A 114 2.78 -14.94 10.86
N GLU A 115 2.07 -14.94 11.99
CA GLU A 115 2.03 -16.10 12.87
C GLU A 115 0.60 -16.62 12.92
N TRP A 116 0.40 -17.67 12.15
CA TRP A 116 -0.82 -18.45 12.06
C TRP A 116 -0.59 -19.75 12.82
N GLY A 117 -1.54 -20.17 13.65
CA GLY A 117 -1.43 -21.39 14.43
C GLY A 117 -2.63 -22.30 14.19
N ASN A 118 -2.36 -23.54 13.77
CA ASN A 118 -3.40 -24.57 13.69
C ASN A 118 -3.72 -25.08 15.09
N ARG A 119 -5.00 -25.09 15.41
CA ARG A 119 -5.58 -25.70 16.60
C ARG A 119 -6.71 -26.61 16.12
N PRO A 120 -7.03 -27.71 16.83
CA PRO A 120 -8.27 -28.41 16.61
C PRO A 120 -9.43 -27.42 16.70
N LEU A 121 -10.40 -27.55 15.81
CA LEU A 121 -11.59 -26.69 15.84
C LEU A 121 -12.29 -26.85 17.19
N GLY A 122 -12.23 -25.83 18.05
CA GLY A 122 -12.83 -25.83 19.39
C GLY A 122 -11.86 -25.95 20.58
N GLU A 123 -10.54 -26.01 20.37
CA GLU A 123 -9.57 -26.10 21.47
C GLU A 123 -9.19 -24.72 22.08
N GLU A 124 -9.13 -24.62 23.41
CA GLU A 124 -8.68 -23.40 24.10
C GLU A 124 -7.16 -23.21 24.00
N THR A 125 -6.75 -22.08 23.43
CA THR A 125 -5.35 -21.64 23.38
C THR A 125 -4.86 -21.16 24.75
N ARG A 126 -4.17 -21.99 25.53
CA ARG A 126 -3.27 -21.49 26.59
C ARG A 126 -1.96 -21.01 25.93
N ARG A 127 -1.77 -19.69 25.88
CA ARG A 127 -0.55 -19.05 25.39
C ARG A 127 0.55 -19.18 26.44
N ASP A 128 1.29 -20.29 26.44
CA ASP A 128 2.45 -20.40 27.33
C ASP A 128 3.60 -19.54 26.79
N ARG A 129 3.84 -18.42 27.45
CA ARG A 129 5.02 -17.58 27.21
C ARG A 129 6.20 -18.16 27.98
N THR A 130 6.79 -19.25 27.51
CA THR A 130 8.08 -19.68 28.05
C THR A 130 9.19 -18.80 27.47
N ILE A 131 9.40 -17.63 28.07
CA ILE A 131 10.60 -16.82 27.83
C ILE A 131 11.72 -17.40 28.71
N LYS A 132 12.58 -18.26 28.16
CA LYS A 132 13.89 -18.60 28.77
C LYS A 132 15.04 -18.01 27.94
N LYS A 133 15.49 -16.84 28.43
CA LYS A 133 16.83 -16.23 28.51
C LYS A 133 17.91 -16.58 27.47
N ARG A 134 18.51 -15.53 26.90
CA ARG A 134 19.86 -15.06 27.29
C ARG A 134 19.96 -13.55 27.15
#